data_AF-A0A0X3Q1X5-F1
#
_entry.id   AF-A0A0X3Q1X5-F1
#
_cell.length_a   1.000
_cell.length_b   1.000
_cell.length_c   1.000
_cell.angle_alpha   90.00
_cell.angle_beta   90.00
_cell.angle_gamma   90.00
#
_symmetry.space_group_name_H-M   'P 1'
#
loop_
_entity.id
_entity.type
_entity.pdbx_description
1 polymer ?
#
loop_
_entity_poly.entity_id
_entity_poly.type
_entity_poly.pdbx_seq_one_letter_code
_entity_poly.pdbx_strand_id
1 'polypeptide(L)'
;MLAMKLCNSYFIWIGDAQAKFTGLSLSIPGSGTSSTVNGATVYHSNSTTPSSRSIPELSLANKLSKKLGCTVYLSLSVTCEFLDNWDVIDPVSRRPLSHEIQEALLKSFDTFFSQSVDPSL
;
A
#
# COMPACT_ATOMS: atom_id res chain seq x y z
N MET A 1 -3.28 -11.42 -1.08
CA MET A 1 -2.58 -10.33 -0.37
C MET A 1 -1.63 -10.95 0.64
N LEU A 2 -0.41 -10.44 0.72
CA LEU A 2 0.58 -10.79 1.72
C LEU A 2 1.03 -9.51 2.43
N ALA A 3 1.10 -9.56 3.76
CA ALA A 3 1.61 -8.47 4.58
C ALA A 3 2.64 -9.01 5.57
N MET A 4 3.77 -8.31 5.68
CA MET A 4 4.86 -8.66 6.58
C MET A 4 5.22 -7.44 7.43
N LYS A 5 5.23 -7.63 8.75
CA LYS A 5 5.75 -6.63 9.69
C LYS A 5 7.24 -6.80 9.83
N LEU A 6 7.96 -5.71 9.60
CA LEU A 6 9.36 -5.54 9.93
C LEU A 6 9.44 -4.66 11.19
N CYS A 7 10.64 -4.45 11.76
CA CYS A 7 10.80 -3.75 13.05
C CYS A 7 9.97 -2.46 13.15
N ASN A 8 10.16 -1.54 12.19
CA ASN A 8 9.47 -0.23 12.14
C ASN A 8 8.88 0.04 10.75
N SER A 9 8.47 -1.02 10.04
CA SER A 9 7.95 -0.89 8.69
C SER A 9 7.05 -2.05 8.29
N TYR A 10 6.27 -1.83 7.23
CA TYR A 10 5.45 -2.86 6.62
C TYR A 10 5.87 -3.11 5.19
N PHE A 11 5.93 -4.38 4.81
CA PHE A 11 5.96 -4.80 3.43
C PHE A 11 4.60 -5.38 3.05
N ILE A 12 4.00 -4.86 1.99
CA ILE A 12 2.66 -5.20 1.53
C ILE A 12 2.74 -5.59 0.06
N TRP A 13 2.26 -6.79 -0.26
CA TRP A 13 2.13 -7.25 -1.63
C TRP A 13 0.67 -7.60 -1.92
N ILE A 14 0.10 -6.88 -2.90
CA ILE A 14 -1.24 -7.08 -3.40
C ILE A 14 -1.09 -7.63 -4.82
N GLY A 15 -1.16 -8.96 -4.93
CA GLY A 15 -1.04 -9.69 -6.20
C GLY A 15 -2.38 -10.20 -6.72
N ASP A 16 -2.44 -10.40 -8.03
CA ASP A 16 -3.49 -11.17 -8.71
C ASP A 16 -3.09 -12.65 -8.89
N ALA A 17 -3.91 -13.41 -9.63
CA ALA A 17 -3.70 -14.82 -9.90
C ALA A 17 -2.42 -15.12 -10.71
N GLN A 18 -1.82 -14.13 -11.38
CA GLN A 18 -0.56 -14.33 -12.12
C GLN A 18 0.66 -14.38 -11.20
N ALA A 19 0.53 -13.90 -9.94
CA ALA A 19 1.59 -13.88 -8.94
C ALA A 19 2.91 -13.23 -9.42
N LYS A 20 2.83 -12.30 -10.39
CA LYS A 20 4.00 -11.58 -10.93
C LYS A 20 4.29 -10.34 -10.13
N PHE A 21 5.55 -10.11 -9.76
CA PHE A 21 5.96 -8.89 -9.08
C PHE A 21 6.23 -7.75 -10.08
N THR A 22 5.32 -6.78 -10.19
CA THR A 22 5.35 -5.79 -11.29
C THR A 22 5.98 -4.45 -10.90
N GLY A 23 5.91 -4.08 -9.61
CA GLY A 23 6.34 -2.79 -9.09
C GLY A 23 6.59 -2.82 -7.59
N LEU A 24 7.31 -1.81 -7.10
CA LEU A 24 7.47 -1.54 -5.67
C LEU A 24 7.59 -0.04 -5.45
N SER A 25 6.76 0.47 -4.54
CA SER A 25 6.82 1.83 -4.05
C SER A 25 7.14 1.83 -2.56
N LEU A 26 7.89 2.84 -2.15
CA LEU A 26 8.31 3.07 -0.78
C LEU A 26 7.73 4.40 -0.32
N SER A 27 7.21 4.44 0.90
CA SER A 27 6.82 5.66 1.58
C SER A 27 7.38 5.69 3.00
N ILE A 28 8.05 6.80 3.34
CA ILE A 28 8.70 7.01 4.63
C ILE A 28 8.04 8.24 5.28
N PRO A 29 7.60 8.17 6.55
CA PRO A 29 7.09 9.34 7.25
C PRO A 29 8.19 10.38 7.44
N GLY A 30 7.86 11.66 7.29
CA GLY A 30 8.80 12.74 7.50
C GLY A 30 9.28 12.81 8.96
N SER A 31 10.52 13.22 9.18
CA SER A 31 11.03 13.50 10.52
C SER A 31 10.45 14.82 11.05
N GLY A 32 9.56 14.76 12.06
CA GLY A 32 9.03 15.93 12.76
C GLY A 32 7.56 15.80 13.17
N THR A 33 6.95 16.89 13.62
CA THR A 33 5.50 16.97 13.92
C THR A 33 4.62 17.09 12.67
N SER A 34 5.24 17.10 11.49
CA SER A 34 4.55 17.22 10.21
C SER A 34 3.98 15.87 9.77
N SER A 35 2.69 15.86 9.41
CA SER A 35 2.00 14.68 8.85
C SER A 35 2.38 14.38 7.38
N THR A 36 3.59 14.77 6.98
CA THR A 36 4.14 14.60 5.63
C THR A 36 4.77 13.23 5.47
N VAL A 37 4.68 12.68 4.27
CA VAL A 37 5.33 11.43 3.85
C VAL A 37 6.16 11.68 2.61
N ASN A 38 7.31 11.04 2.52
CA ASN A 38 8.18 11.06 1.36
C ASN A 38 8.07 9.71 0.66
N GLY A 39 7.58 9.72 -0.57
CA GLY A 39 7.35 8.50 -1.33
C GLY A 39 8.12 8.47 -2.64
N ALA A 40 8.56 7.28 -3.05
CA ALA A 40 9.16 7.03 -4.35
C ALA A 40 8.80 5.63 -4.88
N THR A 41 8.64 5.50 -6.19
CA THR A 41 8.64 4.18 -6.85
C THR A 41 10.10 3.73 -7.02
N VAL A 42 10.45 2.59 -6.44
CA VAL A 42 11.84 2.09 -6.37
C VAL A 42 12.12 0.93 -7.31
N TYR A 43 11.07 0.23 -7.79
CA TYR A 43 11.21 -0.84 -8.77
C TYR A 43 10.03 -0.84 -9.74
N HIS A 44 10.33 -1.14 -11.01
CA HIS A 44 9.33 -1.42 -12.03
C HIS A 44 9.88 -2.50 -12.98
N SER A 45 9.10 -3.55 -13.22
CA SER A 45 9.55 -4.73 -13.96
C SER A 45 9.91 -4.46 -15.43
N ASN A 46 9.26 -3.50 -16.08
CA ASN A 46 9.35 -3.29 -17.53
C ASN A 46 9.87 -1.90 -17.93
N SER A 47 10.41 -1.12 -16.98
CA SER A 47 10.86 0.25 -17.25
C SER A 47 11.92 0.69 -16.25
N THR A 48 12.86 1.49 -16.72
CA THR A 48 13.81 2.22 -15.89
C THR A 48 13.23 3.51 -15.30
N THR A 49 12.02 3.91 -15.74
CA THR A 49 11.31 5.09 -15.26
C THR A 49 9.96 4.72 -14.66
N PRO A 50 9.50 5.43 -13.60
CA PRO A 50 8.16 5.24 -13.05
C PRO A 50 7.09 5.50 -14.12
N SER A 51 6.16 4.56 -14.28
CA SER A 51 5.02 4.74 -15.17
C SER A 51 3.89 5.47 -14.46
N SER A 52 2.96 6.09 -15.19
CA SER A 52 1.71 6.63 -14.59
C SER A 52 0.93 5.57 -13.81
N ARG A 53 1.16 4.29 -14.11
CA ARG A 53 0.56 3.14 -13.42
C ARG A 53 1.19 2.84 -12.07
N SER A 54 2.30 3.47 -11.70
CA SER A 54 2.83 3.43 -10.32
C SER A 54 2.19 4.47 -9.39
N ILE A 55 1.39 5.40 -9.93
CA ILE A 55 0.69 6.42 -9.13
C ILE A 55 -0.26 5.78 -8.10
N PRO A 56 -1.13 4.81 -8.46
CA PRO A 56 -1.96 4.09 -7.49
C PRO A 56 -1.16 3.45 -6.35
N GLU A 57 -0.07 2.75 -6.71
CA GLU A 57 0.82 2.05 -5.79
C GLU A 57 1.47 3.03 -4.79
N LEU A 58 2.07 4.10 -5.31
CA LEU A 58 2.73 5.12 -4.50
C LEU A 58 1.75 5.92 -3.64
N SER A 59 0.58 6.26 -4.19
CA SER A 59 -0.50 6.94 -3.47
C SER A 59 -0.99 6.11 -2.29
N LEU A 60 -1.21 4.81 -2.48
CA LEU A 60 -1.61 3.92 -1.40
C LEU A 60 -0.51 3.77 -0.35
N ALA A 61 0.76 3.60 -0.76
CA ALA A 61 1.90 3.54 0.16
C ALA A 61 1.97 4.80 1.04
N ASN A 62 1.79 5.98 0.44
CA ASN A 62 1.78 7.26 1.15
C ASN A 62 0.64 7.36 2.16
N LYS A 63 -0.58 6.99 1.76
CA LYS A 63 -1.76 7.00 2.67
C LYS A 63 -1.56 6.05 3.85
N LEU A 64 -1.03 4.85 3.60
CA LEU A 64 -0.75 3.87 4.65
C LEU A 64 0.38 4.30 5.56
N SER A 65 1.50 4.78 5.02
CA SER A 65 2.62 5.29 5.82
C SER A 65 2.19 6.42 6.74
N LYS A 66 1.41 7.37 6.21
CA LYS A 66 0.83 8.47 6.99
C LYS A 66 -0.07 7.97 8.11
N LYS A 67 -0.93 6.99 7.84
CA LYS A 67 -1.90 6.48 8.81
C LYS A 67 -1.26 5.60 9.88
N LEU A 68 -0.27 4.80 9.50
CA LEU A 68 0.43 3.85 10.36
C LEU A 68 1.64 4.47 11.08
N GLY A 69 2.05 5.69 10.71
CA GLY A 69 3.18 6.38 11.32
C GLY A 69 4.53 5.68 11.12
N CYS A 70 4.67 4.86 10.08
CA CYS A 70 5.86 4.06 9.82
C CYS A 70 6.15 3.93 8.33
N THR A 71 7.31 3.35 8.01
CA THR A 71 7.70 3.14 6.61
C THR A 71 6.85 2.03 5.99
N VAL A 72 6.38 2.24 4.76
CA VAL A 72 5.57 1.26 4.01
C VAL A 72 6.22 0.99 2.66
N TYR A 73 6.53 -0.28 2.42
CA TYR A 73 6.87 -0.84 1.12
C TYR A 73 5.61 -1.48 0.55
N LEU A 74 5.17 -1.07 -0.63
CA LEU A 74 3.95 -1.56 -1.24
C LEU A 74 4.17 -1.94 -2.70
N SER A 75 3.77 -3.15 -3.03
CA SER A 75 3.71 -3.64 -4.40
C SER A 75 2.26 -3.91 -4.78
N LEU A 76 1.80 -3.25 -5.84
CA LEU A 76 0.46 -3.41 -6.42
C LEU A 76 0.59 -4.18 -7.74
N SER A 77 0.70 -5.49 -7.59
CA SER A 77 0.94 -6.49 -8.63
C SER A 77 -0.37 -7.04 -9.22
N VAL A 78 -1.17 -6.15 -9.80
CA VAL A 78 -2.50 -6.46 -10.33
C VAL A 78 -2.59 -6.14 -11.82
N THR A 79 -3.65 -6.62 -12.48
CA THR A 79 -3.91 -6.37 -13.90
C THR A 79 -4.07 -4.88 -14.20
N CYS A 80 -3.80 -4.48 -15.45
CA CYS A 80 -4.00 -3.09 -15.88
C CYS A 80 -5.47 -2.67 -15.76
N GLU A 81 -6.41 -3.56 -16.11
CA GLU A 81 -7.84 -3.33 -15.95
C GLU A 81 -8.22 -2.97 -14.51
N PHE A 82 -7.58 -3.60 -13.53
CA PHE A 82 -7.80 -3.27 -12.12
C PHE A 82 -7.31 -1.87 -11.77
N LEU A 83 -6.14 -1.47 -12.29
CA LEU A 83 -5.57 -0.13 -12.07
C LEU A 83 -6.37 0.96 -12.81
N ASP A 84 -6.91 0.64 -13.98
CA ASP A 84 -7.73 1.57 -14.76
C ASP A 84 -9.04 1.93 -14.01
N ASN A 85 -9.52 1.03 -13.14
CA ASN A 85 -10.68 1.24 -12.27
C ASN A 85 -10.35 1.76 -10.87
N TRP A 86 -9.07 2.09 -10.58
CA TRP A 86 -8.59 2.37 -9.22
C TRP A 86 -9.35 3.49 -8.49
N ASP A 87 -9.58 4.61 -9.18
CA ASP A 87 -10.29 5.79 -8.65
C ASP A 87 -11.66 6.01 -9.31
N VAL A 88 -12.17 5.03 -10.06
CA VAL A 88 -13.53 5.06 -10.59
C VAL A 88 -14.51 4.86 -9.44
N ILE A 89 -15.48 5.76 -9.31
CA ILE A 89 -16.48 5.69 -8.24
C ILE A 89 -17.49 4.59 -8.60
N ASP A 90 -17.59 3.58 -7.74
CA ASP A 90 -18.63 2.56 -7.89
C ASP A 90 -20.01 3.19 -7.67
N PRO A 91 -20.99 2.98 -8.58
CA PRO A 91 -22.30 3.60 -8.49
C PRO A 91 -23.13 3.12 -7.28
N VAL A 92 -22.83 1.95 -6.74
CA VAL A 92 -23.54 1.33 -5.61
C VAL A 92 -22.90 1.74 -4.28
N SER A 93 -21.60 1.52 -4.10
CA SER A 93 -20.88 1.84 -2.86
C SER A 93 -20.60 3.33 -2.69
N ARG A 94 -20.67 4.11 -3.78
CA ARG A 94 -20.31 5.54 -3.86
C ARG A 94 -18.87 5.81 -3.42
N ARG A 95 -18.01 4.81 -3.47
CA ARG A 95 -16.59 4.89 -3.10
C ARG A 95 -15.73 4.37 -4.26
N PRO A 96 -14.50 4.89 -4.42
CA PRO A 96 -13.55 4.29 -5.34
C PRO A 96 -12.93 3.03 -4.74
N LEU A 97 -12.50 2.12 -5.61
CA LEU A 97 -11.78 0.89 -5.25
C LEU A 97 -10.55 1.18 -4.38
N SER A 98 -9.84 2.28 -4.65
CA SER A 98 -8.69 2.74 -3.87
C SER A 98 -9.00 2.96 -2.39
N HIS A 99 -10.22 3.44 -2.08
CA HIS A 99 -10.67 3.67 -0.72
C HIS A 99 -11.03 2.35 -0.03
N GLU A 100 -11.73 1.46 -0.72
CA GLU A 100 -12.14 0.16 -0.18
C GLU A 100 -10.91 -0.71 0.17
N ILE A 101 -9.90 -0.72 -0.72
CA ILE A 101 -8.64 -1.43 -0.49
C ILE A 101 -7.89 -0.83 0.71
N GLN A 102 -7.83 0.49 0.81
CA GLN A 102 -7.18 1.14 1.95
C GLN A 102 -7.87 0.79 3.27
N GLU A 103 -9.20 0.86 3.34
CA GLU A 103 -9.97 0.48 4.54
C GLU A 103 -9.78 -0.99 4.88
N ALA A 104 -9.82 -1.88 3.89
CA ALA A 104 -9.62 -3.31 4.09
C ALA A 104 -8.21 -3.62 4.64
N LEU A 105 -7.18 -2.94 4.13
CA LEU A 105 -5.80 -3.06 4.61
C LEU A 105 -5.67 -2.57 6.05
N LEU A 106 -6.19 -1.39 6.37
CA LEU A 106 -6.12 -0.83 7.72
C LEU A 106 -6.85 -1.73 8.73
N LYS A 107 -8.05 -2.22 8.39
CA LYS A 107 -8.79 -3.17 9.22
C LYS A 107 -8.04 -4.48 9.41
N SER A 108 -7.38 -4.96 8.35
CA SER A 108 -6.52 -6.14 8.43
C SER A 108 -5.36 -5.90 9.39
N PHE A 109 -4.70 -4.74 9.33
CA PHE A 109 -3.62 -4.40 10.25
C PHE A 109 -4.07 -4.31 11.71
N ASP A 110 -5.23 -3.71 11.98
CA ASP A 110 -5.81 -3.71 13.32
C ASP A 110 -6.03 -5.15 13.80
N THR A 111 -6.45 -6.06 12.93
CA THR A 111 -6.67 -7.46 13.29
C THR A 111 -5.35 -8.23 13.49
N PHE A 112 -4.41 -8.12 12.56
CA PHE A 112 -3.15 -8.87 12.55
C PHE A 112 -2.17 -8.41 13.63
N PHE A 113 -2.17 -7.12 13.99
CA PHE A 113 -1.20 -6.57 14.94
C PHE A 113 -1.76 -6.26 16.32
N SER A 114 -3.08 -6.16 16.50
CA SER A 114 -3.66 -6.14 17.85
C SER A 114 -3.59 -7.52 18.53
N GLN A 115 -3.47 -8.61 17.77
CA GLN A 115 -3.27 -9.96 18.32
C GLN A 115 -1.83 -10.23 18.79
N SER A 116 -0.89 -9.31 18.56
CA SER A 116 0.53 -9.47 18.90
C SER A 116 0.95 -8.88 20.25
N VAL A 117 -0.02 -8.47 21.09
CA VAL A 117 0.25 -8.03 22.47
C VAL A 117 -0.12 -9.14 23.43
N ASP A 118 0.81 -10.07 23.66
CA ASP A 118 0.86 -10.80 24.93
C ASP A 118 1.83 -10.04 25.84
N PRO A 119 1.37 -9.31 26.87
CA PRO A 119 2.23 -8.55 27.77
C PRO A 119 2.96 -9.42 28.81
N SER A 120 3.11 -10.73 28.58
CA SER A 120 3.68 -11.69 29.55
C SER A 120 4.96 -12.41 29.10
N LEU A 121 5.87 -11.71 28.41
CA LEU A 121 7.26 -12.15 28.22
C LEU A 121 8.27 -11.04 28.59
#